data_AF-A0A8H3E7K9-F1
#
_entry.id   AF-A0A8H3E7K9-F1
#
_cell.length_a   1.000
_cell.length_b   1.000
_cell.length_c   1.000
_cell.angle_alpha   90.00
_cell.angle_beta   90.00
_cell.angle_gamma   90.00
#
_symmetry.space_group_name_H-M   'P 1'
#
loop_
_entity.id
_entity.type
_entity.pdbx_description
1 polymer ?
#
loop_
_entity_poly.entity_id
_entity_poly.type
_entity_poly.pdbx_seq_one_letter_code
_entity_poly.pdbx_strand_id
1 'polypeptide(L)'
;VDITEGIPKQATVNYCRNCERFLSPPATWTIAQPESRELLAICLKKLKGLNKVRLIDAGFIWTEPHSKRIKVKLTIQKEVFTSTILQQIFEVEFIVVYGQCPDCTRLAAKNTWKAMVQVRQKVNHKRTFLYLEQLILKHSAQKDTINVKEAKDGLDFFYTQRNHAIKMVEFLNAVAPIRSKTSEQLLSTDTHSGTSNYKFTYSCEIIPICKDDLVCLPTKLARSLSNISPLTVCTRVGNSIHLIDPATLRSTDLSSPIYWRTPFDSLATVSDLVEFTVLDIDPSGKTNGRWVLADAQVAPNNAFQSHT
;
A
#
# COMPACT_ATOMS: atom_id res chain seq x y z
N VAL A 1 58.50 14.22 -8.29
CA VAL A 1 57.45 14.25 -7.25
C VAL A 1 56.23 13.53 -7.80
N ASP A 2 55.79 12.44 -7.17
CA ASP A 2 54.62 11.70 -7.60
C ASP A 2 53.38 12.30 -6.92
N ILE A 3 52.47 12.88 -7.70
CA ILE A 3 51.25 13.50 -7.15
C ILE A 3 50.14 12.47 -6.89
N THR A 4 50.34 11.22 -7.30
CA THR A 4 49.39 10.11 -7.10
C THR A 4 49.58 9.38 -5.76
N GLU A 5 50.60 9.76 -4.99
CA GLU A 5 50.93 9.15 -3.70
C GLU A 5 49.76 9.29 -2.70
N GLY A 6 49.21 8.14 -2.28
CA GLY A 6 48.04 8.06 -1.40
C GLY A 6 46.70 7.75 -2.09
N ILE A 7 46.65 7.65 -3.42
CA ILE A 7 45.49 7.14 -4.16
C ILE A 7 45.71 5.66 -4.50
N PRO A 8 44.81 4.75 -4.12
CA PRO A 8 44.96 3.34 -4.47
C PRO A 8 44.79 3.15 -5.99
N LYS A 9 45.74 2.46 -6.63
CA LYS A 9 45.69 2.09 -8.05
C LYS A 9 44.73 0.90 -8.32
N GLN A 10 44.31 0.21 -7.27
CA GLN A 10 43.33 -0.88 -7.33
C GLN A 10 42.23 -0.69 -6.29
N ALA A 11 40.98 -0.94 -6.69
CA ALA A 11 39.82 -0.88 -5.80
C ALA A 11 38.76 -1.92 -6.19
N THR A 12 37.83 -2.20 -5.28
CA THR A 12 36.74 -3.17 -5.51
C THR A 12 35.39 -2.47 -5.63
N VAL A 13 34.58 -2.91 -6.59
CA VAL A 13 33.19 -2.46 -6.77
C VAL A 13 32.27 -3.67 -6.70
N ASN A 14 31.19 -3.56 -5.92
CA ASN A 14 30.24 -4.65 -5.78
C ASN A 14 29.12 -4.49 -6.82
N TYR A 15 28.81 -5.59 -7.50
CA TYR A 15 27.78 -5.66 -8.55
C TYR A 15 26.77 -6.77 -8.22
N CYS A 16 25.47 -6.46 -8.30
CA CYS A 16 24.42 -7.44 -8.05
C CYS A 16 23.93 -8.08 -9.35
N ARG A 17 24.17 -9.39 -9.50
CA ARG A 17 23.82 -10.15 -10.72
C ARG A 17 22.33 -10.14 -11.07
N ASN A 18 21.44 -10.12 -10.07
CA ASN A 18 20.00 -10.28 -10.30
C ASN A 18 19.26 -8.97 -10.64
N CYS A 19 19.83 -7.81 -10.34
CA CYS A 19 19.16 -6.51 -10.56
C CYS A 19 20.07 -5.49 -11.27
N GLU A 20 21.26 -5.91 -11.68
CA GLU A 20 22.24 -5.09 -12.43
C GLU A 20 22.62 -3.77 -11.72
N ARG A 21 22.51 -3.74 -10.39
CA ARG A 21 22.85 -2.59 -9.56
C ARG A 21 24.29 -2.65 -9.08
N PHE A 22 24.93 -1.50 -9.03
CA PHE A 22 26.23 -1.30 -8.40
C PHE A 22 26.05 -0.71 -6.99
N LEU A 23 26.92 -1.10 -6.07
CA LEU A 23 26.96 -0.53 -4.73
C LEU A 23 27.69 0.83 -4.76
N SER A 24 26.92 1.90 -4.64
CA SER A 24 27.44 3.24 -4.33
C SER A 24 27.69 3.35 -2.82
N PRO A 25 28.91 3.67 -2.37
CA PRO A 25 29.17 3.99 -0.97
C PRO A 25 28.23 5.11 -0.49
N PRO A 26 27.73 5.07 0.76
CA PRO A 26 28.06 4.12 1.83
C PRO A 26 27.32 2.78 1.80
N ALA A 27 26.07 2.71 1.33
CA ALA A 27 25.27 1.47 1.31
C ALA A 27 24.14 1.44 0.26
N THR A 28 24.14 2.38 -0.69
CA THR A 28 23.05 2.55 -1.66
C THR A 28 23.31 1.74 -2.92
N TRP A 29 22.32 1.00 -3.41
CA TRP A 29 22.41 0.25 -4.67
C TRP A 29 21.73 1.03 -5.79
N THR A 30 22.50 1.41 -6.80
CA THR A 30 22.01 2.21 -7.93
C THR A 30 22.18 1.45 -9.23
N ILE A 31 21.19 1.58 -10.12
CA ILE A 31 21.29 1.03 -11.47
C ILE A 31 22.30 1.89 -12.23
N ALA A 32 23.32 1.27 -12.82
CA ALA A 32 24.31 1.95 -13.64
C ALA A 32 24.72 1.01 -14.78
N GLN A 33 24.68 1.51 -16.01
CA GLN A 33 25.13 0.74 -17.17
C GLN A 33 26.67 0.70 -17.22
N PRO A 34 27.28 -0.34 -17.82
CA PRO A 34 28.70 -0.33 -18.13
C PRO A 34 29.07 0.94 -18.91
N GLU A 35 30.23 1.53 -18.60
CA GLU A 35 30.73 2.76 -19.25
C GLU A 35 29.79 4.01 -19.11
N SER A 36 28.84 3.98 -18.18
CA SER A 36 27.96 5.12 -17.89
C SER A 36 28.59 6.16 -16.97
N ARG A 37 28.07 7.39 -17.03
CA ARG A 37 28.45 8.48 -16.12
C ARG A 37 28.16 8.13 -14.66
N GLU A 38 27.06 7.40 -14.41
CA GLU A 38 26.64 6.96 -13.08
C GLU A 38 27.67 6.00 -12.48
N LEU A 39 28.17 5.04 -13.28
CA LEU A 39 29.22 4.11 -12.86
C LEU A 39 30.53 4.84 -12.56
N LEU A 40 30.89 5.82 -13.38
CA LEU A 40 32.08 6.64 -13.17
C LEU A 40 32.00 7.38 -11.83
N ALA A 41 30.84 7.95 -11.49
CA ALA A 41 30.63 8.60 -10.20
C ALA A 41 30.81 7.63 -9.01
N ILE A 42 30.38 6.36 -9.15
CA ILE A 42 30.57 5.33 -8.11
C ILE A 42 32.07 5.00 -7.95
N CYS A 43 32.78 4.83 -9.05
CA CYS A 43 34.22 4.58 -9.06
C CYS A 43 35.01 5.73 -8.39
N LEU A 44 34.70 6.98 -8.72
CA LEU A 44 35.35 8.14 -8.10
C LEU A 44 35.07 8.24 -6.60
N LYS A 45 33.82 8.02 -6.16
CA LYS A 45 33.45 8.03 -4.73
C LYS A 45 34.16 6.94 -3.91
N LYS A 46 34.53 5.82 -4.54
CA LYS A 46 35.25 4.70 -3.92
C LYS A 46 36.72 5.03 -3.65
N LEU A 47 37.32 5.94 -4.41
CA LEU A 47 38.74 6.28 -4.28
C LEU A 47 38.99 7.19 -3.09
N LYS A 48 39.64 6.63 -2.06
CA LYS A 48 40.15 7.40 -0.92
C LYS A 48 41.30 8.30 -1.40
N GLY A 49 41.30 9.55 -0.93
CA GLY A 49 42.37 10.51 -1.26
C GLY A 49 42.10 11.40 -2.47
N LEU A 50 41.10 11.09 -3.31
CA LEU A 50 40.75 11.92 -4.47
C LEU A 50 40.32 13.34 -4.06
N ASN A 51 39.72 13.51 -2.88
CA ASN A 51 39.31 14.82 -2.35
C ASN A 51 40.49 15.78 -2.09
N LYS A 52 41.74 15.27 -2.04
CA LYS A 52 42.95 16.08 -1.79
C LYS A 52 43.59 16.62 -3.08
N VAL A 53 43.14 16.17 -4.25
CA VAL A 53 43.69 16.54 -5.56
C VAL A 53 42.56 17.06 -6.44
N ARG A 54 42.86 17.96 -7.37
CA ARG A 54 41.87 18.46 -8.31
C ARG A 54 41.77 17.48 -9.48
N LEU A 55 40.58 16.89 -9.67
CA LEU A 55 40.29 16.07 -10.84
C LEU A 55 40.00 16.98 -12.04
N ILE A 56 40.70 16.78 -13.16
CA ILE A 56 40.47 17.50 -14.42
C ILE A 56 39.56 16.68 -15.33
N ASP A 57 39.94 15.42 -15.55
CA ASP A 57 39.26 14.53 -16.48
C ASP A 57 39.26 13.10 -15.94
N ALA A 58 38.22 12.36 -16.29
CA ALA A 58 38.06 10.95 -15.97
C ALA A 58 37.35 10.25 -17.12
N GLY A 59 37.89 9.13 -17.56
CA GLY A 59 37.29 8.35 -18.64
C GLY A 59 37.52 6.86 -18.45
N PHE A 60 36.64 6.05 -19.05
CA PHE A 60 36.85 4.61 -19.10
C PHE A 60 37.91 4.27 -20.16
N ILE A 61 38.70 3.25 -19.86
CA ILE A 61 39.51 2.54 -20.83
C ILE A 61 38.75 1.26 -21.14
N TRP A 62 38.54 0.98 -22.42
CA TRP A 62 37.83 -0.22 -22.83
C TRP A 62 38.52 -1.46 -22.25
N THR A 63 37.71 -2.32 -21.62
CA THR A 63 38.12 -3.59 -21.06
C THR A 63 37.12 -4.64 -21.48
N GLU A 64 37.59 -5.87 -21.69
CA GLU A 64 36.71 -6.93 -22.15
C GLU A 64 35.58 -7.21 -21.13
N PRO A 65 34.31 -7.35 -21.55
CA PRO A 65 33.16 -7.48 -20.64
C PRO A 65 33.26 -8.62 -19.61
N HIS A 66 33.93 -9.72 -19.97
CA HIS A 66 34.07 -10.91 -19.12
C HIS A 66 35.24 -10.81 -18.13
N SER A 67 36.11 -9.80 -18.28
CA SER A 67 37.33 -9.65 -17.45
C SER A 67 37.04 -9.34 -15.98
N LYS A 68 35.80 -8.94 -15.65
CA LYS A 68 35.38 -8.42 -14.33
C LYS A 68 36.31 -7.31 -13.82
N ARG A 69 36.90 -6.57 -14.73
CA ARG A 69 37.79 -5.44 -14.47
C ARG A 69 37.24 -4.24 -15.21
N ILE A 70 37.26 -3.09 -14.55
CA ILE A 70 36.92 -1.79 -15.14
C ILE A 70 38.16 -0.93 -14.97
N LYS A 71 38.71 -0.43 -16.08
CA LYS A 71 39.85 0.49 -16.04
C LYS A 71 39.37 1.92 -16.25
N VAL A 72 39.84 2.83 -15.40
CA VAL A 72 39.53 4.26 -15.48
C VAL A 72 40.83 5.03 -15.58
N LYS A 73 40.96 5.85 -16.64
CA LYS A 73 42.01 6.86 -16.74
C LYS A 73 41.58 8.09 -15.95
N LEU A 74 42.48 8.60 -15.11
CA LEU A 74 42.26 9.80 -14.31
C LEU A 74 43.37 10.81 -14.59
N THR A 75 42.96 12.05 -14.84
CA THR A 75 43.87 13.18 -14.98
C THR A 75 43.71 14.06 -13.75
N ILE A 76 44.74 14.10 -12.90
CA ILE A 76 44.73 14.87 -11.65
C ILE A 76 45.73 16.01 -11.69
N GLN A 77 45.45 17.03 -10.89
CA GLN A 77 46.25 18.23 -10.74
C GLN A 77 46.49 18.50 -9.25
N LYS A 78 47.75 18.74 -8.89
CA LYS A 78 48.16 19.05 -7.51
C LYS A 78 49.27 20.10 -7.51
N GLU A 79 49.23 21.02 -6.56
CA GLU A 79 50.33 21.95 -6.31
C GLU A 79 51.40 21.25 -5.47
N VAL A 80 52.65 21.31 -5.92
CA VAL A 80 53.77 20.54 -5.34
C VAL A 80 54.80 21.43 -4.67
N PHE A 81 55.09 22.59 -5.28
CA PHE A 81 55.91 23.66 -4.74
C PHE A 81 55.16 24.97 -4.90
N THR A 82 55.54 26.01 -4.16
CA THR A 82 54.91 27.33 -4.22
C THR A 82 54.76 27.77 -5.68
N SER A 83 53.51 27.88 -6.17
CA SER A 83 53.12 28.25 -7.54
C SER A 83 53.46 27.26 -8.68
N THR A 84 53.92 26.04 -8.40
CA THR A 84 54.16 25.01 -9.43
C THR A 84 53.06 23.95 -9.40
N ILE A 85 52.22 23.96 -10.42
CA ILE A 85 51.11 23.03 -10.58
C ILE A 85 51.53 21.88 -11.50
N LEU A 86 51.43 20.64 -11.02
CA LEU A 86 51.77 19.45 -11.78
C LEU A 86 50.49 18.70 -12.16
N GLN A 87 50.42 18.25 -13.41
CA GLN A 87 49.35 17.41 -13.93
C GLN A 87 49.92 16.02 -14.24
N GLN A 88 49.24 14.98 -13.76
CA GLN A 88 49.65 13.59 -13.95
C GLN A 88 48.44 12.75 -14.35
N ILE A 89 48.67 11.87 -15.31
CA ILE A 89 47.68 10.88 -15.76
C ILE A 89 48.06 9.54 -15.16
N PHE A 90 47.09 8.84 -14.60
CA PHE A 90 47.28 7.47 -14.12
C PHE A 90 46.01 6.64 -14.32
N GLU A 91 46.20 5.33 -14.33
CA GLU A 91 45.12 4.37 -14.49
C GLU A 91 44.78 3.73 -13.14
N VAL A 92 43.49 3.55 -12.90
CA VAL A 92 42.96 2.82 -11.76
C VAL A 92 42.20 1.61 -12.26
N GLU A 93 42.52 0.45 -11.70
CA GLU A 93 41.85 -0.81 -11.98
C GLU A 93 40.82 -1.13 -10.89
N PHE A 94 39.56 -1.24 -11.29
CA PHE A 94 38.47 -1.66 -10.41
C PHE A 94 38.12 -3.11 -10.66
N ILE A 95 38.22 -3.95 -9.62
CA ILE A 95 37.80 -5.35 -9.65
C ILE A 95 36.31 -5.43 -9.31
N VAL A 96 35.52 -6.00 -10.21
CA VAL A 96 34.09 -6.20 -10.04
C VAL A 96 33.84 -7.47 -9.25
N VAL A 97 33.37 -7.31 -8.01
CA VAL A 97 32.99 -8.41 -7.14
C VAL A 97 31.49 -8.62 -7.25
N TYR A 98 31.09 -9.83 -7.65
CA TYR A 98 29.69 -10.20 -7.68
C TYR A 98 29.16 -10.44 -6.26
N GLY A 99 28.13 -9.70 -5.89
CA GLY A 99 27.37 -9.89 -4.67
C GLY A 99 25.88 -9.99 -4.94
N GLN A 100 25.08 -10.04 -3.88
CA GLN A 100 23.64 -9.83 -3.94
C GLN A 100 23.30 -8.56 -3.17
N CYS A 101 22.42 -7.73 -3.74
CA CYS A 101 21.88 -6.62 -2.99
C CYS A 101 20.85 -7.14 -1.95
N PRO A 102 20.62 -6.41 -0.85
CA PRO A 102 19.68 -6.81 0.20
C PRO A 102 18.28 -7.14 -0.32
N ASP A 103 17.81 -6.44 -1.36
CA ASP A 103 16.51 -6.68 -1.98
C ASP A 103 16.46 -8.03 -2.72
N CYS A 104 17.49 -8.36 -3.49
CA CYS A 104 17.61 -9.64 -4.19
C CYS A 104 17.80 -10.81 -3.21
N THR A 105 18.57 -10.62 -2.14
CA THR A 105 18.71 -11.63 -1.08
C THR A 105 17.37 -11.90 -0.40
N ARG A 106 16.57 -10.85 -0.16
CA ARG A 106 15.22 -10.98 0.40
C ARG A 106 14.28 -11.77 -0.51
N LEU A 107 14.32 -11.50 -1.82
CA LEU A 107 13.56 -12.26 -2.82
C LEU A 107 13.97 -13.74 -2.83
N ALA A 108 15.27 -14.04 -2.80
CA ALA A 108 15.78 -15.40 -2.71
C ALA A 108 15.35 -16.12 -1.42
N ALA A 109 15.25 -15.40 -0.31
CA ALA A 109 14.78 -15.91 0.98
C ALA A 109 13.24 -16.10 1.07
N LYS A 110 12.49 -15.92 -0.03
CA LYS A 110 11.02 -15.96 -0.08
C LYS A 110 10.30 -15.01 0.91
N ASN A 111 11.02 -14.03 1.46
CA ASN A 111 10.47 -13.00 2.34
C ASN A 111 9.99 -11.80 1.52
N THR A 112 9.06 -12.05 0.61
CA THR A 112 8.66 -11.09 -0.43
C THR A 112 7.94 -9.86 0.11
N TRP A 113 7.32 -9.95 1.29
CA TRP A 113 6.55 -8.86 1.91
C TRP A 113 6.89 -8.67 3.38
N LYS A 114 6.75 -7.43 3.85
CA LYS A 114 6.98 -7.03 5.25
C LYS A 114 5.69 -6.71 5.98
N ALA A 115 4.71 -6.14 5.28
CA ALA A 115 3.40 -5.84 5.82
C ALA A 115 2.31 -6.40 4.91
N MET A 116 1.19 -6.85 5.49
CA MET A 116 0.01 -7.24 4.74
C MET A 116 -1.25 -6.63 5.35
N VAL A 117 -2.22 -6.29 4.50
CA VAL A 117 -3.54 -5.78 4.89
C VAL A 117 -4.58 -6.78 4.41
N GLN A 118 -5.28 -7.40 5.36
CA GLN A 118 -6.34 -8.37 5.11
C GLN A 118 -7.67 -7.64 5.25
N VAL A 119 -8.40 -7.47 4.15
CA VAL A 119 -9.74 -6.87 4.16
C VAL A 119 -10.76 -8.00 4.10
N ARG A 120 -11.68 -8.06 5.06
CA ARG A 120 -12.73 -9.07 5.13
C ARG A 120 -14.10 -8.45 5.36
N GLN A 121 -15.10 -9.03 4.73
CA GLN A 121 -16.50 -8.70 4.96
C GLN A 121 -17.33 -9.98 4.99
N LYS A 122 -17.91 -10.29 6.15
CA LYS A 122 -18.70 -11.50 6.38
C LYS A 122 -20.15 -11.29 5.96
N VAL A 123 -20.42 -11.30 4.66
CA VAL A 123 -21.77 -11.12 4.10
C VAL A 123 -21.97 -12.10 2.95
N ASN A 124 -23.22 -12.56 2.76
CA ASN A 124 -23.58 -13.45 1.65
C ASN A 124 -23.41 -12.78 0.28
N HIS A 125 -23.74 -11.49 0.18
CA HIS A 125 -23.56 -10.67 -1.02
C HIS A 125 -22.46 -9.62 -0.82
N LYS A 126 -21.67 -9.35 -1.87
CA LYS A 126 -20.43 -8.56 -1.80
C LYS A 126 -20.53 -7.13 -2.34
N ARG A 127 -21.71 -6.50 -2.41
CA ARG A 127 -21.88 -5.20 -3.10
C ARG A 127 -21.06 -4.05 -2.51
N THR A 128 -20.99 -3.96 -1.18
CA THR A 128 -20.15 -2.96 -0.50
C THR A 128 -18.66 -3.23 -0.74
N PHE A 129 -18.26 -4.50 -0.78
CA PHE A 129 -16.91 -4.91 -1.16
C PHE A 129 -16.55 -4.55 -2.60
N LEU A 130 -17.42 -4.85 -3.58
CA LEU A 130 -17.23 -4.51 -4.99
C LEU A 130 -17.16 -2.98 -5.21
N TYR A 131 -18.00 -2.23 -4.48
CA TYR A 131 -17.93 -0.77 -4.49
C TYR A 131 -16.59 -0.27 -3.94
N LEU A 132 -16.10 -0.88 -2.87
CA LEU A 132 -14.81 -0.55 -2.27
C LEU A 132 -13.64 -0.85 -3.23
N GLU A 133 -13.66 -1.95 -3.97
CA GLU A 133 -12.67 -2.23 -5.02
C GLU A 133 -12.66 -1.15 -6.11
N GLN A 134 -13.84 -0.75 -6.60
CA GLN A 134 -13.95 0.32 -7.58
C GLN A 134 -13.39 1.64 -7.03
N LEU A 135 -13.62 1.92 -5.76
CA LEU A 135 -13.14 3.13 -5.08
C LEU A 135 -11.61 3.10 -4.89
N ILE A 136 -11.05 1.93 -4.53
CA ILE A 136 -9.60 1.69 -4.50
C ILE A 136 -8.98 2.00 -5.86
N LEU A 137 -9.54 1.45 -6.95
CA LEU A 137 -9.06 1.69 -8.31
C LEU A 137 -9.15 3.18 -8.69
N LYS A 138 -10.28 3.83 -8.39
CA LYS A 138 -10.53 5.24 -8.71
C LYS A 138 -9.53 6.18 -8.04
N HIS A 139 -9.20 5.94 -6.78
CA HIS A 139 -8.22 6.74 -6.04
C HIS A 139 -6.79 6.22 -6.19
N SER A 140 -6.61 5.11 -6.91
CA SER A 140 -5.33 4.43 -7.11
C SER A 140 -4.59 4.17 -5.79
N ALA A 141 -5.31 3.70 -4.76
CA ALA A 141 -4.75 3.43 -3.43
C ALA A 141 -3.79 2.21 -3.44
N GLN A 142 -3.91 1.33 -4.43
CA GLN A 142 -3.15 0.08 -4.56
C GLN A 142 -1.78 0.22 -5.25
N LYS A 143 -1.30 1.43 -5.57
CA LYS A 143 -0.03 1.63 -6.33
C LYS A 143 1.19 0.99 -5.68
N ASP A 144 1.26 1.00 -4.36
CA ASP A 144 2.42 0.50 -3.59
C ASP A 144 2.32 -0.99 -3.24
N THR A 145 1.31 -1.69 -3.76
CA THR A 145 1.09 -3.11 -3.50
C THR A 145 2.02 -3.97 -4.37
N ILE A 146 2.61 -5.01 -3.77
CA ILE A 146 3.41 -6.00 -4.50
C ILE A 146 2.50 -6.99 -5.21
N ASN A 147 1.48 -7.43 -4.48
CA ASN A 147 0.57 -8.47 -4.92
C ASN A 147 -0.76 -8.27 -4.20
N VAL A 148 -1.83 -8.73 -4.85
CA VAL A 148 -3.17 -8.81 -4.30
C VAL A 148 -3.61 -10.26 -4.44
N LYS A 149 -4.00 -10.89 -3.33
CA LYS A 149 -4.54 -12.24 -3.34
C LYS A 149 -5.98 -12.25 -2.91
N GLU A 150 -6.78 -13.01 -3.62
CA GLU A 150 -8.15 -13.28 -3.22
C GLU A 150 -8.16 -14.28 -2.06
N ALA A 151 -9.06 -14.04 -1.11
CA ALA A 151 -9.32 -14.92 0.01
C ALA A 151 -10.82 -15.09 0.18
N LYS A 152 -11.22 -16.09 0.98
CA LYS A 152 -12.62 -16.22 1.39
C LYS A 152 -13.05 -14.90 2.07
N ASP A 153 -14.17 -14.36 1.62
CA ASP A 153 -14.80 -13.16 2.16
C ASP A 153 -13.95 -11.88 2.06
N GLY A 154 -12.96 -11.80 1.15
CA GLY A 154 -12.28 -10.54 0.82
C GLY A 154 -10.92 -10.68 0.11
N LEU A 155 -10.00 -9.75 0.39
CA LEU A 155 -8.72 -9.61 -0.31
C LEU A 155 -7.55 -9.40 0.65
N ASP A 156 -6.36 -9.83 0.25
CA ASP A 156 -5.09 -9.61 0.93
C ASP A 156 -4.14 -8.77 0.07
N PHE A 157 -3.76 -7.60 0.58
CA PHE A 157 -2.80 -6.69 -0.04
C PHE A 157 -1.44 -6.85 0.61
N PHE A 158 -0.39 -7.06 -0.20
CA PHE A 158 0.98 -7.25 0.29
C PHE A 158 1.85 -6.02 0.02
N TYR A 159 2.64 -5.61 1.02
CA TYR A 159 3.47 -4.40 0.99
C TYR A 159 4.93 -4.68 1.41
N THR A 160 5.87 -3.98 0.78
CA THR A 160 7.32 -4.04 1.10
C THR A 160 7.67 -3.23 2.34
N GLN A 161 6.98 -2.11 2.55
CA GLN A 161 7.18 -1.23 3.71
C GLN A 161 5.91 -1.13 4.54
N ARG A 162 6.07 -0.99 5.85
CA ARG A 162 4.97 -0.83 6.81
C ARG A 162 4.16 0.43 6.55
N ASN A 163 4.81 1.52 6.16
CA ASN A 163 4.16 2.82 5.98
C ASN A 163 3.09 2.79 4.88
N HIS A 164 3.31 2.05 3.80
CA HIS A 164 2.32 1.89 2.73
C HIS A 164 1.07 1.13 3.21
N ALA A 165 1.26 0.10 4.05
CA ALA A 165 0.14 -0.62 4.65
C ALA A 165 -0.68 0.28 5.59
N ILE A 166 -0.04 1.13 6.40
CA ILE A 166 -0.73 2.08 7.28
C ILE A 166 -1.58 3.06 6.46
N LYS A 167 -1.02 3.64 5.38
CA LYS A 167 -1.77 4.52 4.48
C LYS A 167 -3.00 3.85 3.87
N MET A 168 -2.90 2.57 3.50
CA MET A 168 -4.04 1.80 3.01
C MET A 168 -5.12 1.63 4.09
N VAL A 169 -4.74 1.32 5.33
CA VAL A 169 -5.68 1.20 6.44
C VAL A 169 -6.36 2.54 6.76
N GLU A 170 -5.63 3.65 6.69
CA GLU A 170 -6.19 5.00 6.84
C GLU A 170 -7.19 5.33 5.73
N PHE A 171 -6.85 4.99 4.47
CA PHE A 171 -7.76 5.13 3.34
C PHE A 171 -9.04 4.32 3.54
N LEU A 172 -8.93 3.05 3.97
CA LEU A 172 -10.07 2.19 4.22
C LEU A 172 -10.98 2.75 5.33
N ASN A 173 -10.41 3.27 6.42
CA ASN A 173 -11.16 3.94 7.49
C ASN A 173 -11.91 5.19 7.00
N ALA A 174 -11.38 5.90 6.00
CA ALA A 174 -12.05 7.09 5.48
C ALA A 174 -13.28 6.76 4.61
N VAL A 175 -13.26 5.62 3.91
CA VAL A 175 -14.25 5.29 2.87
C VAL A 175 -15.28 4.25 3.32
N ALA A 176 -14.95 3.41 4.29
CA ALA A 176 -15.80 2.32 4.78
C ALA A 176 -15.72 2.17 6.30
N PRO A 177 -16.77 1.66 6.95
CA PRO A 177 -16.79 1.51 8.39
C PRO A 177 -16.08 0.21 8.75
N ILE A 178 -14.83 0.31 9.21
CA ILE A 178 -13.98 -0.85 9.49
C ILE A 178 -13.58 -0.95 10.97
N ARG A 179 -13.15 -2.14 11.37
CA ARG A 179 -12.37 -2.41 12.58
C ARG A 179 -11.02 -2.98 12.17
N SER A 180 -9.95 -2.28 12.52
CA SER A 180 -8.58 -2.72 12.28
C SER A 180 -7.95 -3.34 13.53
N LYS A 181 -7.30 -4.48 13.39
CA LYS A 181 -6.42 -5.11 14.40
C LYS A 181 -5.03 -5.29 13.80
N THR A 182 -4.00 -5.00 14.58
CA THR A 182 -2.60 -5.15 14.15
C THR A 182 -1.95 -6.30 14.91
N SER A 183 -1.20 -7.13 14.20
CA SER A 183 -0.30 -8.11 14.79
C SER A 183 1.08 -8.01 14.16
N GLU A 184 2.10 -8.39 14.94
CA GLU A 184 3.48 -8.44 14.49
C GLU A 184 4.09 -9.79 14.83
N GLN A 185 4.92 -10.30 13.91
CA GLN A 185 5.64 -11.54 14.05
C GLN A 185 7.13 -11.24 13.92
N LEU A 186 7.91 -11.53 14.96
CA LEU A 186 9.37 -11.45 14.91
C LEU A 186 9.91 -12.53 13.98
N LEU A 187 10.69 -12.13 12.98
CA LEU A 187 11.39 -13.04 12.08
C LEU A 187 12.81 -13.33 12.56
N SER A 188 13.55 -12.27 12.92
CA SER A 188 14.95 -12.38 13.30
C SER A 188 15.35 -11.20 14.17
N THR A 189 16.29 -11.43 15.07
CA THR A 189 16.94 -10.38 15.88
C THR A 189 18.42 -10.40 15.58
N ASP A 190 18.97 -9.26 15.18
CA ASP A 190 20.41 -9.06 15.06
C ASP A 190 20.97 -8.59 16.40
N THR A 191 21.75 -9.44 17.06
CA THR A 191 22.35 -9.16 18.36
C THR A 191 23.49 -8.15 18.30
N HIS A 192 24.08 -7.92 17.13
CA HIS A 192 25.19 -6.97 16.97
C HIS A 192 24.70 -5.54 16.80
N SER A 193 23.62 -5.34 16.05
CA SER A 193 23.01 -4.03 15.84
C SER A 193 21.83 -3.73 16.77
N GLY A 194 21.34 -4.73 17.51
CA GLY A 194 20.13 -4.62 18.32
C GLY A 194 18.85 -4.44 17.49
N THR A 195 18.91 -4.68 16.18
CA THR A 195 17.76 -4.49 15.29
C THR A 195 16.97 -5.78 15.10
N SER A 196 15.65 -5.67 15.16
CA SER A 196 14.73 -6.80 14.95
C SER A 196 13.90 -6.62 13.68
N ASN A 197 13.77 -7.70 12.92
CA ASN A 197 12.96 -7.77 11.72
C ASN A 197 11.60 -8.37 12.06
N TYR A 198 10.53 -7.63 11.78
CA TYR A 198 9.16 -8.07 11.99
C TYR A 198 8.40 -8.15 10.67
N LYS A 199 7.45 -9.09 10.60
CA LYS A 199 6.31 -9.03 9.68
C LYS A 199 5.10 -8.45 10.39
N PHE A 200 4.37 -7.60 9.68
CA PHE A 200 3.18 -6.93 10.20
C PHE A 200 1.94 -7.40 9.45
N THR A 201 0.88 -7.69 10.19
CA THR A 201 -0.41 -8.06 9.62
C THR A 201 -1.48 -7.12 10.16
N TYR A 202 -2.23 -6.53 9.25
CA TYR A 202 -3.34 -5.63 9.54
C TYR A 202 -4.64 -6.32 9.14
N SER A 203 -5.41 -6.79 10.12
CA SER A 203 -6.71 -7.41 9.90
C SER A 203 -7.79 -6.33 9.95
N CYS A 204 -8.39 -6.02 8.80
CA CYS A 204 -9.45 -5.03 8.63
C CYS A 204 -10.77 -5.76 8.35
N GLU A 205 -11.71 -5.65 9.29
CA GLU A 205 -13.04 -6.22 9.16
C GLU A 205 -14.05 -5.09 8.88
N ILE A 206 -14.72 -5.16 7.73
CA ILE A 206 -15.82 -4.26 7.36
C ILE A 206 -17.09 -4.73 8.08
N ILE A 207 -17.93 -3.80 8.52
CA ILE A 207 -19.23 -4.14 9.10
C ILE A 207 -20.06 -4.99 8.11
N PRO A 208 -20.65 -6.11 8.55
CA PRO A 208 -21.43 -7.01 7.69
C PRO A 208 -22.86 -6.49 7.40
N ILE A 209 -23.00 -5.22 7.03
CA ILE A 209 -24.27 -4.60 6.63
C ILE A 209 -24.05 -3.91 5.29
N CYS A 210 -24.86 -4.26 4.31
CA CYS A 210 -24.82 -3.64 2.99
C CYS A 210 -25.86 -2.54 2.84
N LYS A 211 -25.73 -1.80 1.75
CA LYS A 211 -26.73 -0.85 1.31
C LYS A 211 -28.01 -1.61 0.90
N ASP A 212 -29.15 -1.08 1.32
CA ASP A 212 -30.50 -1.58 1.06
C ASP A 212 -30.89 -2.84 1.89
N ASP A 213 -30.09 -3.21 2.90
CA ASP A 213 -30.42 -4.32 3.82
C ASP A 213 -31.41 -3.89 4.92
N LEU A 214 -32.26 -4.82 5.34
CA LEU A 214 -33.16 -4.68 6.48
C LEU A 214 -32.46 -5.10 7.76
N VAL A 215 -32.51 -4.26 8.78
CA VAL A 215 -31.75 -4.41 10.02
C VAL A 215 -32.67 -4.26 11.23
N CYS A 216 -32.49 -5.14 12.21
CA CYS A 216 -33.13 -5.02 13.51
C CYS A 216 -32.10 -4.59 14.57
N LEU A 217 -32.23 -3.36 15.07
CA LEU A 217 -31.36 -2.80 16.08
C LEU A 217 -31.68 -3.40 17.47
N PRO A 218 -30.65 -3.72 18.28
CA PRO A 218 -30.85 -4.04 19.68
C PRO A 218 -31.59 -2.90 20.41
N THR A 219 -32.57 -3.24 21.25
CA THR A 219 -33.44 -2.24 21.91
C THR A 219 -32.68 -1.18 22.72
N LYS A 220 -31.58 -1.57 23.37
CA LYS A 220 -30.70 -0.63 24.10
C LYS A 220 -30.01 0.36 23.15
N LEU A 221 -29.55 -0.12 21.99
CA LEU A 221 -28.90 0.70 20.97
C LEU A 221 -29.91 1.67 20.35
N ALA A 222 -31.10 1.18 19.97
CA ALA A 222 -32.18 1.99 19.41
C ALA A 222 -32.59 3.15 20.35
N ARG A 223 -32.69 2.90 21.66
CA ARG A 223 -32.96 3.95 22.67
C ARG A 223 -31.85 5.01 22.71
N SER A 224 -30.59 4.60 22.63
CA SER A 224 -29.45 5.53 22.62
C SER A 224 -29.37 6.36 21.32
N LEU A 225 -29.87 5.82 20.21
CA LEU A 225 -29.96 6.49 18.92
C LEU A 225 -31.27 7.28 18.78
N SER A 226 -31.55 8.16 19.75
CA SER A 226 -32.74 9.02 19.76
C SER A 226 -34.08 8.26 19.75
N ASN A 227 -34.11 7.07 20.37
CA ASN A 227 -35.29 6.22 20.45
C ASN A 227 -35.92 5.94 19.08
N ILE A 228 -35.10 5.61 18.09
CA ILE A 228 -35.55 5.16 16.77
C ILE A 228 -36.25 3.80 16.88
N SER A 229 -37.15 3.51 15.94
CA SER A 229 -37.71 2.16 15.78
C SER A 229 -36.57 1.13 15.64
N PRO A 230 -36.68 -0.05 16.30
CA PRO A 230 -35.70 -1.12 16.11
C PRO A 230 -35.58 -1.59 14.66
N LEU A 231 -36.67 -1.53 13.89
CA LEU A 231 -36.67 -1.96 12.49
C LEU A 231 -36.25 -0.79 11.60
N THR A 232 -35.10 -0.94 10.93
CA THR A 232 -34.50 0.11 10.09
C THR A 232 -33.93 -0.47 8.80
N VAL A 233 -33.76 0.38 7.78
CA VAL A 233 -33.15 0.03 6.51
C VAL A 233 -31.84 0.80 6.33
N CYS A 234 -30.80 0.12 5.86
CA CYS A 234 -29.52 0.76 5.57
C CYS A 234 -29.58 1.51 4.23
N THR A 235 -29.48 2.84 4.25
CA THR A 235 -29.60 3.65 3.03
C THR A 235 -28.25 3.97 2.38
N ARG A 236 -27.20 4.10 3.20
CA ARG A 236 -25.85 4.44 2.76
C ARG A 236 -24.82 3.84 3.70
N VAL A 237 -23.76 3.29 3.11
CA VAL A 237 -22.56 2.84 3.82
C VAL A 237 -21.41 3.77 3.40
N GLY A 238 -20.87 4.53 4.34
CA GLY A 238 -19.66 5.36 4.18
C GLY A 238 -18.67 5.09 5.31
N ASN A 239 -18.03 6.12 5.88
CA ASN A 239 -17.27 5.97 7.14
C ASN A 239 -18.16 5.52 8.33
N SER A 240 -19.46 5.80 8.24
CA SER A 240 -20.48 5.30 9.17
C SER A 240 -21.65 4.69 8.38
N ILE A 241 -22.50 3.95 9.07
CA ILE A 241 -23.70 3.35 8.49
C ILE A 241 -24.88 4.29 8.73
N HIS A 242 -25.58 4.64 7.66
CA HIS A 242 -26.77 5.48 7.72
C HIS A 242 -28.02 4.61 7.66
N LEU A 243 -28.77 4.60 8.74
CA LEU A 243 -30.02 3.86 8.90
C LEU A 243 -31.20 4.81 8.78
N ILE A 244 -32.30 4.33 8.19
CA ILE A 244 -33.57 5.05 8.14
C ILE A 244 -34.70 4.15 8.65
N ASP A 245 -35.61 4.73 9.41
CA ASP A 245 -36.91 4.14 9.69
C ASP A 245 -37.87 4.50 8.56
N PRO A 246 -38.34 3.52 7.74
CA PRO A 246 -39.22 3.79 6.61
C PRO A 246 -40.60 4.33 7.03
N ALA A 247 -41.08 4.03 8.24
CA ALA A 247 -42.40 4.46 8.70
C ALA A 247 -42.42 5.91 9.17
N THR A 248 -41.34 6.38 9.81
CA THR A 248 -41.27 7.73 10.38
C THR A 248 -40.33 8.68 9.64
N LEU A 249 -39.58 8.17 8.65
CA LEU A 249 -38.56 8.88 7.89
C LEU A 249 -37.41 9.44 8.76
N ARG A 250 -37.23 8.92 9.98
CA ARG A 250 -36.14 9.29 10.89
C ARG A 250 -34.86 8.60 10.46
N SER A 251 -33.78 9.35 10.36
CA SER A 251 -32.45 8.83 10.02
C SER A 251 -31.53 8.85 11.23
N THR A 252 -30.67 7.83 11.34
CA THR A 252 -29.63 7.76 12.37
C THR A 252 -28.32 7.25 11.77
N ASP A 253 -27.21 7.78 12.30
CA ASP A 253 -25.88 7.41 11.87
C ASP A 253 -25.21 6.55 12.94
N LEU A 254 -24.71 5.39 12.54
CA LEU A 254 -24.04 4.43 13.40
C LEU A 254 -22.55 4.35 13.05
N SER A 255 -21.70 4.80 13.96
CA SER A 255 -20.24 4.72 13.80
C SER A 255 -19.70 3.32 14.10
N SER A 256 -18.57 2.97 13.47
CA SER A 256 -17.92 1.66 13.65
C SER A 256 -17.65 1.30 15.12
N PRO A 257 -17.10 2.19 15.97
CA PRO A 257 -16.83 1.85 17.36
C PRO A 257 -18.09 1.51 18.17
N ILE A 258 -19.23 2.14 17.86
CA ILE A 258 -20.50 1.87 18.53
C ILE A 258 -21.05 0.51 18.08
N TYR A 259 -21.04 0.24 16.77
CA TYR A 259 -21.46 -1.04 16.22
C TYR A 259 -20.69 -2.22 16.84
N TRP A 260 -19.35 -2.13 16.90
CA TRP A 260 -18.51 -3.23 17.39
C TRP A 260 -18.60 -3.50 18.89
N ARG A 261 -19.26 -2.63 19.69
CA ARG A 261 -19.58 -2.91 21.11
C ARG A 261 -20.74 -3.89 21.25
N THR A 262 -21.73 -3.79 20.36
CA THR A 262 -22.92 -4.66 20.33
C THR A 262 -23.23 -5.00 18.86
N PRO A 263 -22.44 -5.92 18.26
CA PRO A 263 -22.61 -6.28 16.86
C PRO A 263 -23.96 -6.97 16.64
N PHE A 264 -24.55 -6.76 15.47
CA PHE A 264 -25.80 -7.38 15.03
C PHE A 264 -25.73 -7.62 13.52
N ASP A 265 -26.51 -8.58 13.05
CA ASP A 265 -26.55 -8.98 11.64
C ASP A 265 -27.78 -8.40 10.92
N SER A 266 -27.76 -8.41 9.58
CA SER A 266 -28.92 -8.07 8.75
C SER A 266 -30.03 -9.12 8.91
N LEU A 267 -31.28 -8.67 9.01
CA LEU A 267 -32.45 -9.55 9.07
C LEU A 267 -32.81 -10.13 7.70
N ALA A 268 -32.78 -9.29 6.68
CA ALA A 268 -33.01 -9.66 5.28
C ALA A 268 -32.05 -8.87 4.39
N THR A 269 -31.65 -9.50 3.29
CA THR A 269 -30.69 -8.95 2.35
C THR A 269 -31.35 -8.64 1.01
N VAL A 270 -30.60 -8.00 0.11
CA VAL A 270 -31.07 -7.66 -1.24
C VAL A 270 -31.58 -8.87 -2.04
N SER A 271 -31.10 -10.09 -1.76
CA SER A 271 -31.58 -11.32 -2.43
C SER A 271 -33.02 -11.69 -2.07
N ASP A 272 -33.53 -11.18 -0.96
CA ASP A 272 -34.84 -11.53 -0.42
C ASP A 272 -35.92 -10.53 -0.86
N LEU A 273 -35.57 -9.58 -1.73
CA LEU A 273 -36.49 -8.59 -2.28
C LEU A 273 -37.49 -9.24 -3.23
N VAL A 274 -38.75 -8.81 -3.11
CA VAL A 274 -39.86 -9.21 -3.96
C VAL A 274 -40.40 -7.98 -4.66
N GLU A 275 -40.80 -8.13 -5.92
CA GLU A 275 -41.38 -7.05 -6.72
C GLU A 275 -42.83 -6.78 -6.34
N PHE A 276 -43.15 -5.49 -6.20
CA PHE A 276 -44.50 -4.99 -5.96
C PHE A 276 -44.86 -3.96 -7.03
N THR A 277 -46.13 -3.97 -7.45
CA THR A 277 -46.70 -2.97 -8.34
C THR A 277 -47.38 -1.91 -7.49
N VAL A 278 -47.00 -0.65 -7.73
CA VAL A 278 -47.59 0.50 -7.05
C VAL A 278 -48.89 0.89 -7.74
N LEU A 279 -49.98 0.95 -6.97
CA LEU A 279 -51.31 1.30 -7.45
C LEU A 279 -51.59 2.79 -7.26
N ASP A 280 -51.26 3.30 -6.08
CA ASP A 280 -51.53 4.69 -5.70
C ASP A 280 -50.48 5.19 -4.70
N ILE A 281 -50.25 6.50 -4.68
CA ILE A 281 -49.26 7.17 -3.81
C ILE A 281 -49.87 8.46 -3.27
N ASP A 282 -50.14 8.48 -1.97
CA ASP A 282 -50.61 9.66 -1.24
C ASP A 282 -49.49 10.25 -0.37
N PRO A 283 -48.89 11.41 -0.74
CA PRO A 283 -47.81 12.00 0.04
C PRO A 283 -48.32 12.63 1.34
N SER A 284 -47.73 12.24 2.48
CA SER A 284 -48.05 12.78 3.82
C SER A 284 -47.44 14.18 4.09
N GLY A 285 -46.59 14.69 3.20
CA GLY A 285 -45.95 16.00 3.27
C GLY A 285 -44.66 16.07 4.10
N LYS A 286 -44.32 15.04 4.89
CA LYS A 286 -43.05 15.02 5.63
C LYS A 286 -41.89 14.67 4.71
N THR A 287 -40.86 15.52 4.69
CA THR A 287 -39.69 15.36 3.82
C THR A 287 -38.40 15.26 4.62
N ASN A 288 -37.46 14.42 4.15
CA ASN A 288 -36.11 14.31 4.68
C ASN A 288 -35.10 14.25 3.51
N GLY A 289 -34.57 15.41 3.13
CA GLY A 289 -33.70 15.56 1.97
C GLY A 289 -34.40 15.16 0.68
N ARG A 290 -33.92 14.10 0.02
CA ARG A 290 -34.52 13.56 -1.21
C ARG A 290 -35.73 12.66 -0.98
N TRP A 291 -36.03 12.32 0.28
CA TRP A 291 -37.08 11.37 0.62
C TRP A 291 -38.35 12.11 1.05
N VAL A 292 -39.49 11.62 0.59
CA VAL A 292 -40.82 12.10 0.98
C VAL A 292 -41.59 10.93 1.54
N LEU A 293 -42.20 11.09 2.71
CA LEU A 293 -43.04 10.08 3.32
C LEU A 293 -44.39 10.07 2.59
N ALA A 294 -44.79 8.91 2.09
CA ALA A 294 -46.04 8.73 1.36
C ALA A 294 -46.67 7.40 1.76
N ASP A 295 -48.01 7.38 1.79
CA ASP A 295 -48.80 6.17 1.92
C ASP A 295 -48.95 5.58 0.51
N ALA A 296 -48.31 4.42 0.29
CA ALA A 296 -48.33 3.74 -1.00
C ALA A 296 -49.24 2.52 -0.93
N GLN A 297 -50.21 2.45 -1.84
CA GLN A 297 -50.99 1.24 -2.06
C GLN A 297 -50.22 0.34 -3.02
N VAL A 298 -49.83 -0.84 -2.55
CA VAL A 298 -49.01 -1.79 -3.32
C VAL A 298 -49.67 -3.16 -3.37
N ALA A 299 -49.51 -3.84 -4.51
CA ALA A 299 -49.92 -5.23 -4.68
C ALA A 299 -48.71 -6.06 -5.12
N PRO A 300 -48.54 -7.30 -4.63
CA PRO A 300 -47.47 -8.17 -5.10
C PRO A 300 -47.64 -8.42 -6.60
N ASN A 301 -46.56 -8.40 -7.37
CA ASN A 301 -46.63 -8.43 -8.85
C ASN A 301 -47.40 -9.67 -9.37
N ASN A 302 -47.31 -10.79 -8.64
CA ASN A 302 -47.99 -12.05 -8.98
C ASN A 302 -49.51 -12.01 -8.76
N ALA A 303 -50.07 -11.00 -8.08
CA ALA A 303 -51.51 -10.91 -7.82
C ALA A 303 -52.35 -10.62 -9.07
N PHE A 304 -51.74 -10.08 -10.13
CA PHE A 304 -52.43 -9.75 -11.38
C PHE A 304 -52.38 -10.87 -12.43
N GLN A 305 -51.72 -12.00 -12.12
CA GLN A 305 -51.71 -13.16 -13.02
C GLN A 305 -53.02 -13.93 -12.83
N SER A 306 -53.89 -13.88 -13.84
CA SER A 306 -55.07 -14.74 -13.90
C SER A 306 -54.61 -16.20 -14.00
N HIS A 307 -54.98 -17.04 -13.03
CA HIS A 307 -54.86 -18.48 -13.16
C HIS A 307 -55.80 -18.96 -14.29
N THR A 308 -55.26 -19.09 -15.50
CA THR A 308 -55.88 -19.84 -16.61
C THR A 308 -55.37 -21.26 -16.64
#